data_AF-A0A0D2N523-F1
#
_entry.id   AF-A0A0D2N523-F1
#
_cell.length_a   1.000
_cell.length_b   1.000
_cell.length_c   1.000
_cell.angle_alpha   90.00
_cell.angle_beta   90.00
_cell.angle_gamma   90.00
#
_symmetry.space_group_name_H-M   'P 1'
#
loop_
_entity.id
_entity.type
_entity.pdbx_description
1 polymer ?
#
loop_
_entity_poly.entity_id
_entity_poly.type
_entity_poly.pdbx_seq_one_letter_code
_entity_poly.pdbx_strand_id
1 'polypeptide(L)'
;MVIVLNVPLMILAIKKFDVLSLFLVTNLLCCCAAIPVALGLIRRANTFFTETGCVFGIATGVLTLTALGIGINWNPSDVAGSFAAGATWSWFTNGYDWRAFLTALVASTLGDVLWCAAASLLRARGIHGPGISGVLMRVPGMSHVTASQGWTRETQSKGWDDPAAHAVEGGEAAAAKDVEGAVAKAP
;
A
#
# COMPACT_ATOMS: atom_id res chain seq x y z
N MET A 1 9.26 -17.44 18.40
CA MET A 1 7.97 -17.37 17.69
C MET A 1 6.80 -17.22 18.68
N VAL A 2 6.55 -18.20 19.54
CA VAL A 2 5.43 -18.16 20.50
C VAL A 2 5.52 -16.97 21.48
N ILE A 3 6.68 -16.70 22.06
CA ILE A 3 6.87 -15.56 23.00
C ILE A 3 6.71 -14.21 22.29
N VAL A 4 7.20 -14.10 21.06
CA VAL A 4 7.17 -12.85 20.28
C VAL A 4 5.75 -12.44 19.90
N LEU A 5 4.85 -13.41 19.67
CA LEU A 5 3.45 -13.13 19.40
C LEU A 5 2.60 -13.03 20.67
N ASN A 6 2.87 -13.85 21.69
CA ASN A 6 2.07 -13.88 22.92
C ASN A 6 2.34 -12.69 23.85
N VAL A 7 3.58 -12.18 23.92
CA VAL A 7 3.90 -11.04 24.80
C VAL A 7 3.17 -9.75 24.39
N PRO A 8 3.13 -9.35 23.10
CA PRO A 8 2.31 -8.21 22.66
C PRO A 8 0.82 -8.40 22.90
N LEU A 9 0.29 -9.62 22.69
CA LEU A 9 -1.12 -9.94 22.95
C LEU A 9 -1.46 -9.81 24.45
N MET A 10 -0.59 -10.28 25.32
CA MET A 10 -0.67 -10.09 26.78
C MET A 10 -0.66 -8.60 27.17
N ILE A 11 0.25 -7.83 26.58
CA ILE A 11 0.36 -6.38 26.85
C ILE A 11 -0.90 -5.64 26.38
N LEU A 12 -1.45 -6.01 25.22
CA LEU A 12 -2.71 -5.47 24.70
C LEU A 12 -3.90 -5.85 25.60
N ALA A 13 -3.94 -7.08 26.10
CA ALA A 13 -4.99 -7.54 27.02
C ALA A 13 -4.96 -6.78 28.37
N ILE A 14 -3.78 -6.47 28.89
CA ILE A 14 -3.63 -5.70 30.15
C ILE A 14 -4.05 -4.24 29.98
N LYS A 15 -3.90 -3.67 28.77
CA LYS A 15 -4.24 -2.26 28.47
C LYS A 15 -5.75 -1.97 28.40
N LYS A 16 -6.63 -2.97 28.60
CA LYS A 16 -8.11 -2.86 28.50
C LYS A 16 -8.58 -2.17 27.21
N PHE A 17 -7.84 -2.30 26.12
CA PHE A 17 -8.42 -1.95 24.82
C PHE A 17 -9.51 -2.95 24.53
N ASP A 18 -10.72 -2.44 24.29
CA ASP A 18 -11.82 -3.29 23.89
C ASP A 18 -11.41 -4.01 22.62
N VAL A 19 -11.54 -5.34 22.62
CA VAL A 19 -11.14 -6.18 21.47
C VAL A 19 -11.90 -5.72 20.21
N LEU A 20 -13.11 -5.20 20.41
CA LEU A 20 -13.94 -4.60 19.38
C LEU A 20 -13.26 -3.38 18.72
N SER A 21 -12.65 -2.48 19.50
CA SER A 21 -11.92 -1.33 18.95
C SER A 21 -10.68 -1.74 18.15
N LEU A 22 -9.94 -2.76 18.58
CA LEU A 22 -8.78 -3.26 17.83
C LEU A 22 -9.17 -3.88 16.48
N PHE A 23 -10.27 -4.63 16.47
CA PHE A 23 -10.85 -5.17 15.25
C PHE A 23 -11.30 -4.03 14.32
N LEU A 24 -11.94 -2.99 14.86
CA LEU A 24 -12.41 -1.82 14.13
C LEU A 24 -11.28 -1.04 13.49
N VAL A 25 -10.19 -0.78 14.23
CA VAL A 25 -8.97 -0.15 13.71
C VAL A 25 -8.38 -0.94 12.54
N THR A 26 -8.33 -2.26 12.69
CA THR A 26 -7.76 -3.13 11.66
C THR A 26 -8.62 -3.13 10.40
N ASN A 27 -9.95 -3.19 10.54
CA ASN A 27 -10.87 -3.07 9.41
C ASN A 27 -10.73 -1.70 8.71
N LEU A 28 -10.61 -0.62 9.49
CA LEU A 28 -10.42 0.73 8.97
C LEU A 28 -9.09 0.88 8.19
N LEU A 29 -8.00 0.28 8.71
CA LEU A 29 -6.73 0.18 7.99
C LEU A 29 -6.84 -0.66 6.71
N CYS A 30 -7.59 -1.76 6.74
CA CYS A 30 -7.89 -2.53 5.54
C CYS A 30 -8.66 -1.70 4.52
N CYS A 31 -9.62 -0.87 4.93
CA CYS A 31 -10.32 0.03 4.00
C CYS A 31 -9.38 1.05 3.36
N CYS A 32 -8.38 1.57 4.09
CA CYS A 32 -7.36 2.46 3.50
C CYS A 32 -6.57 1.76 2.38
N ALA A 33 -6.29 0.46 2.53
CA ALA A 33 -5.45 -0.30 1.61
C ALA A 33 -6.22 -1.05 0.51
N ALA A 34 -7.48 -1.43 0.74
CA ALA A 34 -8.22 -2.32 -0.14
C ALA A 34 -8.33 -1.81 -1.58
N ILE A 35 -8.68 -0.53 -1.76
CA ILE A 35 -8.84 0.05 -3.10
C ILE A 35 -7.49 0.31 -3.78
N PRO A 36 -6.51 0.99 -3.16
CA PRO A 36 -5.20 1.17 -3.78
C PRO A 36 -4.53 -0.15 -4.18
N VAL A 37 -4.64 -1.18 -3.34
CA VAL A 37 -4.12 -2.52 -3.65
C VAL A 37 -4.92 -3.16 -4.78
N ALA A 38 -6.26 -3.10 -4.77
CA ALA A 38 -7.08 -3.63 -5.85
C ALA A 38 -6.77 -2.95 -7.20
N LEU A 39 -6.58 -1.63 -7.21
CA LEU A 39 -6.21 -0.87 -8.41
C LEU A 39 -4.82 -1.26 -8.93
N GLY A 40 -3.85 -1.47 -8.03
CA GLY A 40 -2.51 -1.93 -8.39
C GLY A 40 -2.42 -3.38 -8.87
N LEU A 41 -3.45 -4.20 -8.63
CA LEU A 41 -3.53 -5.58 -9.15
C LEU A 41 -4.11 -5.64 -10.59
N ILE A 42 -4.75 -4.57 -11.07
CA ILE A 42 -5.33 -4.53 -12.41
C ILE A 42 -4.20 -4.30 -13.42
N ARG A 43 -3.74 -5.38 -14.07
CA ARG A 43 -2.67 -5.37 -15.10
C ARG A 43 -2.84 -4.29 -16.19
N ARG A 44 -4.08 -3.96 -16.57
CA ARG A 44 -4.38 -2.92 -17.57
C ARG A 44 -4.12 -1.49 -17.07
N ALA A 45 -4.12 -1.29 -15.75
CA ALA A 45 -3.96 -0.01 -15.09
C ALA A 45 -2.54 0.20 -14.53
N ASN A 46 -1.67 -0.82 -14.58
CA ASN A 46 -0.28 -0.78 -14.09
C ASN A 46 0.61 0.27 -14.78
N THR A 47 0.23 0.75 -15.97
CA THR A 47 0.96 1.86 -16.62
C THR A 47 0.73 3.19 -15.92
N PHE A 48 -0.40 3.32 -15.20
CA PHE A 48 -0.79 4.53 -14.49
C PHE A 48 -0.62 4.39 -12.98
N PHE A 49 -1.06 3.27 -12.40
CA PHE A 49 -0.96 3.00 -10.97
C PHE A 49 0.38 2.38 -10.61
N THR A 50 1.06 2.98 -9.64
CA THR A 50 2.42 2.63 -9.27
C THR A 50 2.45 2.08 -7.85
N GLU A 51 3.44 1.25 -7.54
CA GLU A 51 3.68 0.77 -6.16
C GLU A 51 3.81 1.95 -5.18
N THR A 52 4.45 3.02 -5.63
CA THR A 52 4.61 4.25 -4.86
C THR A 52 3.28 4.96 -4.63
N GLY A 53 2.41 5.03 -5.64
CA GLY A 53 1.06 5.54 -5.53
C GLY A 53 0.24 4.81 -4.49
N CYS A 54 0.30 3.48 -4.46
CA CYS A 54 -0.42 2.68 -3.47
C CYS A 54 0.00 3.02 -2.03
N VAL A 55 1.30 3.12 -1.76
CA VAL A 55 1.82 3.49 -0.43
C VAL A 55 1.42 4.94 -0.07
N PHE A 56 1.52 5.86 -1.02
CA PHE A 56 1.09 7.25 -0.82
C PHE A 56 -0.42 7.37 -0.61
N GLY A 57 -1.23 6.57 -1.29
CA GLY A 57 -2.67 6.48 -1.10
C GLY A 57 -3.02 6.00 0.29
N ILE A 58 -2.41 4.90 0.74
CA ILE A 58 -2.59 4.39 2.11
C ILE A 58 -2.18 5.45 3.14
N ALA A 59 -1.00 6.05 2.99
CA ALA A 59 -0.52 7.08 3.91
C ALA A 59 -1.45 8.30 3.92
N THR A 60 -1.94 8.74 2.76
CA THR A 60 -2.89 9.84 2.65
C THR A 60 -4.20 9.51 3.33
N GLY A 61 -4.75 8.30 3.15
CA GLY A 61 -5.93 7.84 3.87
C GLY A 61 -5.79 7.88 5.39
N VAL A 62 -4.67 7.38 5.91
CA VAL A 62 -4.33 7.39 7.35
C VAL A 62 -4.21 8.83 7.88
N LEU A 63 -3.54 9.72 7.15
CA LEU A 63 -3.33 11.11 7.53
C LEU A 63 -4.64 11.92 7.47
N THR A 64 -5.42 11.77 6.41
CA THR A 64 -6.70 12.47 6.24
C THR A 64 -7.72 12.02 7.26
N LEU A 65 -7.77 10.72 7.59
CA LEU A 65 -8.61 10.23 8.67
C LEU A 65 -8.23 10.88 10.02
N THR A 66 -6.93 10.94 10.32
CA THR A 66 -6.44 11.59 11.54
C THR A 66 -6.79 13.08 11.55
N ALA A 67 -6.63 13.77 10.41
CA ALA A 67 -7.00 15.17 10.25
C ALA A 67 -8.51 15.40 10.42
N LEU A 68 -9.36 14.49 9.95
CA LEU A 68 -10.80 14.56 10.17
C LEU A 68 -11.14 14.51 11.65
N GLY A 69 -10.54 13.59 12.41
CA GLY A 69 -10.81 13.51 13.84
C GLY A 69 -10.33 14.73 14.62
N ILE A 70 -9.19 15.30 14.21
CA ILE A 70 -8.70 16.58 14.75
C ILE A 70 -9.68 17.71 14.43
N GLY A 71 -10.20 17.76 13.19
CA GLY A 71 -11.17 18.77 12.78
C GLY A 71 -12.48 18.70 13.55
N ILE A 72 -12.96 17.50 13.88
CA ILE A 72 -14.19 17.30 14.66
C ILE A 72 -14.01 17.70 16.12
N ASN A 73 -12.85 17.42 16.71
CA ASN A 73 -12.54 17.73 18.11
C ASN A 73 -11.73 19.02 18.28
N TRP A 74 -11.79 19.91 17.29
CA TRP A 74 -10.95 21.11 17.27
C TRP A 74 -11.41 22.11 18.32
N ASN A 75 -10.53 22.42 19.27
CA ASN A 75 -10.72 23.47 20.24
C ASN A 75 -9.58 24.51 20.13
N PRO A 76 -9.88 25.77 19.72
CA PRO A 76 -8.87 26.79 19.55
C PRO A 76 -8.15 27.20 20.85
N SER A 77 -8.70 26.89 22.02
CA SER A 77 -8.07 27.18 23.31
C SER A 77 -7.02 26.14 23.74
N ASP A 78 -7.03 24.94 23.16
CA ASP A 78 -6.07 23.87 23.47
C ASP A 78 -5.75 23.04 22.22
N VAL A 79 -4.76 23.52 21.46
CA VAL A 79 -4.34 22.90 20.19
C VAL A 79 -3.71 21.51 20.43
N ALA A 80 -2.93 21.36 21.50
CA ALA A 80 -2.26 20.10 21.80
C ALA A 80 -3.25 19.02 22.27
N GLY A 81 -4.19 19.39 23.14
CA GLY A 81 -5.28 18.52 23.57
C GLY A 81 -6.19 18.13 22.39
N SER A 82 -6.48 19.07 21.48
CA SER A 82 -7.28 18.82 20.27
C SER A 82 -6.64 17.80 19.34
N PHE A 83 -5.30 17.84 19.19
CA PHE A 83 -4.58 16.88 18.36
C PHE A 83 -4.64 15.47 18.94
N ALA A 84 -4.36 15.33 20.24
CA ALA A 84 -4.40 14.05 20.94
C ALA A 84 -5.83 13.48 20.99
N ALA A 85 -6.83 14.31 21.27
CA ALA A 85 -8.24 13.92 21.29
C ALA A 85 -8.72 13.52 19.90
N GLY A 86 -8.36 14.28 18.86
CA GLY A 86 -8.72 13.98 17.47
C GLY A 86 -8.08 12.70 16.94
N ALA A 87 -6.81 12.45 17.26
CA ALA A 87 -6.16 11.18 16.94
C ALA A 87 -6.82 10.01 17.70
N THR A 88 -7.10 10.19 19.00
CA THR A 88 -7.77 9.16 19.80
C THR A 88 -9.16 8.85 19.26
N TRP A 89 -9.91 9.87 18.83
CA TRP A 89 -11.21 9.71 18.19
C TRP A 89 -11.12 8.98 16.86
N SER A 90 -10.17 9.35 16.00
CA SER A 90 -10.02 8.77 14.66
C SER A 90 -9.82 7.26 14.71
N TRP A 91 -9.02 6.79 15.68
CA TRP A 91 -8.59 5.40 15.75
C TRP A 91 -9.38 4.58 16.76
N PHE A 92 -9.62 5.08 17.98
CA PHE A 92 -10.06 4.22 19.08
C PHE A 92 -11.51 4.46 19.52
N THR A 93 -11.99 5.71 19.47
CA THR A 93 -13.29 6.09 20.07
C THR A 93 -14.35 6.52 19.05
N ASN A 94 -14.14 6.27 17.76
CA ASN A 94 -15.05 6.63 16.68
C ASN A 94 -16.41 5.91 16.73
N GLY A 95 -16.49 4.75 17.37
CA GLY A 95 -17.75 4.01 17.53
C GLY A 95 -18.39 3.53 16.21
N TYR A 96 -17.57 3.28 15.17
CA TYR A 96 -18.02 2.81 13.86
C TYR A 96 -18.79 3.85 13.03
N ASP A 97 -18.43 5.15 13.13
CA ASP A 97 -19.01 6.16 12.25
C ASP A 97 -18.67 5.86 10.77
N TRP A 98 -19.69 5.73 9.94
CA TRP A 98 -19.57 5.49 8.50
C TRP A 98 -18.73 6.57 7.81
N ARG A 99 -18.69 7.79 8.35
CA ARG A 99 -17.92 8.92 7.82
C ARG A 99 -16.43 8.63 7.83
N ALA A 100 -15.93 7.96 8.87
CA ALA A 100 -14.52 7.63 9.00
C ALA A 100 -14.10 6.57 7.98
N PHE A 101 -14.93 5.56 7.77
CA PHE A 101 -14.71 4.55 6.73
C PHE A 101 -14.73 5.15 5.34
N LEU A 102 -15.72 6.01 5.05
CA LEU A 102 -15.83 6.65 3.75
C LEU A 102 -14.68 7.63 3.51
N THR A 103 -14.26 8.37 4.53
CA THR A 103 -13.11 9.28 4.44
C THR A 103 -11.82 8.52 4.21
N ALA A 104 -11.56 7.44 4.95
CA ALA A 104 -10.41 6.58 4.76
C ALA A 104 -10.34 6.03 3.33
N LEU A 105 -11.47 5.55 2.81
CA LEU A 105 -11.58 4.94 1.48
C LEU A 105 -11.47 5.96 0.34
N VAL A 106 -12.17 7.10 0.45
CA VAL A 106 -12.14 8.15 -0.57
C VAL A 106 -10.79 8.87 -0.55
N ALA A 107 -10.26 9.22 0.63
CA ALA A 107 -8.99 9.91 0.74
C ALA A 107 -7.82 9.04 0.28
N SER A 108 -7.85 7.72 0.56
CA SER A 108 -6.80 6.84 0.06
C SER A 108 -6.82 6.69 -1.46
N THR A 109 -8.03 6.55 -2.04
CA THR A 109 -8.21 6.45 -3.49
C THR A 109 -7.81 7.76 -4.19
N LEU A 110 -8.21 8.92 -3.65
CA LEU A 110 -7.82 10.22 -4.19
C LEU A 110 -6.32 10.47 -4.04
N GLY A 111 -5.72 10.10 -2.90
CA GLY A 111 -4.28 10.21 -2.68
C GLY A 111 -3.48 9.39 -3.68
N ASP A 112 -3.90 8.15 -3.94
CA ASP A 112 -3.29 7.28 -4.93
C ASP A 112 -3.43 7.85 -6.35
N VAL A 113 -4.64 8.24 -6.75
CA VAL A 113 -4.91 8.81 -8.08
C VAL A 113 -4.15 10.13 -8.30
N LEU A 114 -4.13 11.02 -7.30
CA LEU A 114 -3.40 12.30 -7.39
C LEU A 114 -1.89 12.07 -7.50
N TRP A 115 -1.35 11.12 -6.73
CA TRP A 115 0.06 10.78 -6.81
C TRP A 115 0.41 10.17 -8.17
N CYS A 116 -0.40 9.23 -8.66
CA CYS A 116 -0.20 8.60 -9.96
C CYS A 116 -0.38 9.61 -11.12
N ALA A 117 -1.29 10.57 -10.99
CA ALA A 117 -1.44 11.68 -11.94
C ALA A 117 -0.20 12.60 -11.93
N ALA A 118 0.33 12.94 -10.76
CA ALA A 118 1.55 13.73 -10.66
C ALA A 118 2.77 12.96 -11.20
N ALA A 119 2.87 11.66 -10.90
CA ALA A 119 3.94 10.79 -11.37
C ALA A 119 3.89 10.60 -12.89
N SER A 120 2.71 10.39 -13.48
CA SER A 120 2.55 10.31 -14.93
C SER A 120 2.91 11.63 -15.63
N LEU A 121 2.56 12.77 -15.04
CA LEU A 121 2.97 14.09 -15.55
C LEU A 121 4.49 14.31 -15.49
N LEU A 122 5.15 13.84 -14.43
CA LEU A 122 6.60 13.91 -14.29
C LEU A 122 7.32 12.98 -15.28
N ARG A 123 6.78 11.78 -15.51
CA ARG A 123 7.26 10.84 -16.54
C ARG A 123 7.12 11.41 -17.95
N ALA A 124 6.02 12.11 -18.23
CA ALA A 124 5.82 12.82 -19.50
C ALA A 124 6.88 13.91 -19.74
N ARG A 125 7.52 14.42 -18.67
CA ARG A 125 8.66 15.36 -18.73
C ARG A 125 10.03 14.68 -18.65
N GLY A 126 10.09 13.36 -18.75
CA GLY A 126 11.33 12.57 -18.76
C GLY A 126 11.93 12.28 -17.38
N ILE A 127 11.33 12.76 -16.29
CA ILE A 127 11.83 12.55 -14.93
C ILE A 127 11.29 11.21 -14.41
N HIS A 128 12.17 10.21 -14.35
CA HIS A 128 11.84 8.90 -13.78
C HIS A 128 12.32 8.83 -12.33
N GLY A 129 11.38 8.78 -11.40
CA GLY A 129 11.68 8.55 -9.98
C GLY A 129 11.96 7.07 -9.69
N PRO A 130 12.83 6.74 -8.72
CA PRO A 130 13.02 5.36 -8.28
C PRO A 130 11.75 4.84 -7.59
N GLY A 131 11.33 3.62 -7.92
CA GLY A 131 10.26 2.92 -7.20
C GLY A 131 10.65 2.56 -5.77
N ILE A 132 9.67 2.41 -4.86
CA ILE A 132 9.90 2.05 -3.45
C ILE A 132 10.61 0.69 -3.34
N SER A 133 10.23 -0.30 -4.16
CA SER A 133 10.96 -1.56 -4.29
C SER A 133 12.44 -1.36 -4.62
N GLY A 134 12.77 -0.46 -5.57
CA GLY A 134 14.15 -0.12 -5.92
C GLY A 134 14.96 0.53 -4.78
N VAL A 135 14.29 1.19 -3.83
CA VAL A 135 14.92 1.75 -2.63
C VAL A 135 15.05 0.69 -1.53
N LEU A 136 13.98 -0.08 -1.27
CA LEU A 136 13.96 -1.13 -0.24
C LEU A 136 14.93 -2.27 -0.56
N MET A 137 15.15 -2.58 -1.83
CA MET A 137 16.12 -3.59 -2.27
C MET A 137 17.58 -3.16 -2.10
N ARG A 138 17.86 -1.89 -1.74
CA ARG A 138 19.20 -1.45 -1.31
C ARG A 138 19.50 -1.85 0.14
N VAL A 139 18.49 -2.24 0.91
CA VAL A 139 18.66 -2.70 2.29
C VAL A 139 19.08 -4.17 2.28
N PRO A 140 20.24 -4.52 2.88
CA PRO A 140 20.68 -5.91 2.93
C PRO A 140 19.66 -6.80 3.65
N GLY A 141 19.27 -7.90 3.00
CA GLY A 141 18.31 -8.89 3.54
C GLY A 141 16.88 -8.79 2.98
N MET A 142 16.46 -7.63 2.47
CA MET A 142 15.11 -7.47 1.89
C MET A 142 14.93 -8.28 0.60
N SER A 143 15.99 -8.50 -0.18
CA SER A 143 15.97 -9.33 -1.39
C SER A 143 15.56 -10.78 -1.13
N HIS A 144 15.76 -11.32 0.08
CA HIS A 144 15.34 -12.68 0.40
C HIS A 144 13.85 -12.76 0.79
N VAL A 145 13.24 -11.64 1.17
CA VAL A 145 11.84 -11.56 1.62
C VAL A 145 10.92 -11.13 0.48
N THR A 146 11.40 -10.28 -0.44
CA THR A 146 10.57 -9.68 -1.50
C THR A 146 10.90 -10.13 -2.92
N ALA A 147 11.96 -10.91 -3.16
CA ALA A 147 12.24 -11.41 -4.50
C ALA A 147 11.24 -12.51 -4.89
N SER A 148 10.38 -12.23 -5.86
CA SER A 148 9.75 -13.27 -6.66
C SER A 148 10.84 -14.08 -7.38
N GLN A 149 10.62 -15.40 -7.54
CA GLN A 149 11.55 -16.26 -8.28
C GLN A 149 11.75 -15.68 -9.70
N GLY A 150 12.98 -15.23 -10.01
CA GLY A 150 13.33 -14.57 -11.29
C GLY A 150 14.02 -13.20 -11.15
N TRP A 151 14.06 -12.62 -9.94
CA TRP A 151 14.63 -11.28 -9.73
C TRP A 151 16.18 -11.26 -9.81
N THR A 152 16.75 -10.50 -10.75
CA THR A 152 18.21 -10.27 -10.87
C THR A 152 18.56 -8.78 -10.88
N ARG A 153 19.67 -8.41 -10.24
CA ARG A 153 20.14 -7.02 -10.09
C ARG A 153 20.38 -6.30 -11.43
N GLU A 154 20.58 -7.07 -12.50
CA GLU A 154 20.83 -6.59 -13.87
C GLU A 154 19.54 -6.36 -14.67
N THR A 155 18.45 -7.07 -14.39
CA THR A 155 17.17 -6.94 -15.12
C THR A 155 16.32 -5.76 -14.68
N GLN A 156 16.58 -5.18 -13.50
CA GLN A 156 15.84 -4.03 -12.95
C GLN A 156 16.71 -2.81 -12.58
N SER A 157 17.73 -2.49 -13.38
CA SER A 157 18.28 -1.12 -13.34
C SER A 157 17.23 -0.06 -13.69
N LYS A 158 16.14 -0.48 -14.33
CA LYS A 158 14.95 0.30 -14.63
C LYS A 158 13.80 -0.30 -13.82
N GLY A 159 13.18 0.52 -12.97
CA GLY A 159 12.19 0.06 -11.98
C GLY A 159 10.95 -0.57 -12.61
N TRP A 160 9.98 -0.96 -11.76
CA TRP A 160 8.67 -1.50 -12.16
C TRP A 160 7.92 -0.65 -13.21
N ASP A 161 8.32 0.62 -13.37
CA ASP A 161 7.79 1.57 -14.32
C ASP A 161 8.38 1.45 -15.75
N ASP A 162 9.32 0.55 -16.00
CA ASP A 162 9.94 0.36 -17.31
C ASP A 162 9.13 -0.60 -18.19
N PRO A 163 8.63 -0.18 -19.36
CA PRO A 163 7.84 -1.04 -20.25
C PRO A 163 8.56 -2.32 -20.69
N ALA A 164 9.89 -2.36 -20.64
CA ALA A 164 10.69 -3.54 -20.95
C ALA A 164 10.59 -4.65 -19.89
N ALA A 165 10.33 -4.33 -18.61
CA ALA A 165 10.15 -5.32 -17.55
C ALA A 165 8.91 -6.20 -17.77
N HIS A 166 7.87 -5.65 -18.42
CA HIS A 166 6.67 -6.39 -18.80
C HIS A 166 6.79 -7.19 -20.10
N ALA A 167 7.79 -6.90 -20.93
CA ALA A 167 8.02 -7.64 -22.19
C ALA A 167 8.69 -9.01 -21.95
N VAL A 168 9.48 -9.15 -20.89
CA VAL A 168 10.19 -10.40 -20.56
C VAL A 168 9.24 -11.50 -20.08
N GLU A 169 8.25 -11.17 -19.22
CA GLU A 169 7.22 -12.14 -18.79
C GLU A 169 6.33 -12.62 -19.96
N GLY A 170 6.06 -11.75 -20.94
CA GLY A 170 5.31 -12.12 -22.14
C GLY A 170 6.07 -13.09 -23.05
N GLY A 171 7.40 -12.97 -23.08
CA GLY A 171 8.30 -13.86 -23.83
C GLY A 171 8.41 -15.26 -23.21
N GLU A 172 8.49 -15.37 -21.89
CA GLU A 172 8.50 -16.68 -21.21
C GLU A 172 7.16 -17.42 -21.33
N ALA A 173 6.03 -16.71 -21.26
CA ALA A 173 4.71 -17.30 -21.47
C ALA A 173 4.48 -17.76 -22.93
N ALA A 174 5.10 -17.09 -23.90
CA ALA A 174 5.09 -17.51 -25.31
C ALA A 174 6.02 -18.71 -25.54
N ALA A 175 7.24 -18.69 -24.99
CA ALA A 175 8.19 -19.79 -25.07
C ALA A 175 7.69 -21.06 -24.39
N ALA A 176 6.97 -20.95 -23.26
CA ALA A 176 6.35 -22.09 -22.59
C ALA A 176 5.25 -22.76 -23.45
N LYS A 177 4.47 -21.97 -24.19
CA LYS A 177 3.46 -22.49 -25.13
C LYS A 177 4.09 -23.16 -26.37
N ASP A 178 5.22 -22.65 -26.85
CA ASP A 178 5.93 -23.24 -27.98
C ASP A 178 6.60 -24.58 -27.61
N VAL A 179 7.08 -24.72 -26.36
CA VAL A 179 7.62 -26.00 -25.85
C VAL A 179 6.51 -27.03 -25.65
N GLU A 180 5.35 -26.63 -25.11
CA GLU A 180 4.20 -27.54 -24.93
C GLU A 180 3.61 -28.00 -26.28
N GLY A 181 3.60 -27.12 -27.29
CA GLY A 181 3.23 -27.46 -28.67
C GLY A 181 4.24 -28.36 -29.40
N ALA A 182 5.53 -28.28 -29.05
CA ALA A 182 6.58 -29.13 -29.62
C ALA A 182 6.59 -30.54 -29.02
N VAL A 183 6.29 -30.69 -27.72
CA VAL A 183 6.19 -31.99 -27.04
C VAL A 183 4.96 -32.78 -27.50
N ALA A 184 3.86 -32.10 -27.85
CA ALA A 184 2.66 -32.73 -28.40
C ALA A 184 2.80 -33.22 -29.87
N LYS A 185 3.92 -32.93 -30.54
CA LYS A 185 4.18 -33.25 -31.96
C LYS A 185 5.37 -34.18 -32.20
N ALA A 186 6.02 -34.69 -31.16
CA ALA A 186 7.03 -35.74 -31.30
C ALA A 186 6.32 -37.10 -31.49
N PRO A 187 6.65 -37.86 -32.56
CA PRO A 187 5.97 -39.11 -32.95
C PRO A 187 6.21 -40.27 -31.98
#